data_AF-A0A7C4YZ60-F1
#
_entry.id   AF-A0A7C4YZ60-F1
#
_cell.length_a   1.000
_cell.length_b   1.000
_cell.length_c   1.000
_cell.angle_alpha   90.00
_cell.angle_beta   90.00
_cell.angle_gamma   90.00
#
_symmetry.space_group_name_H-M   'P 1'
#
loop_
_entity.id
_entity.type
_entity.pdbx_description
1 polymer ?
#
loop_
_entity_poly.entity_id
_entity_poly.type
_entity_poly.pdbx_seq_one_letter_code
_entity_poly.pdbx_strand_id
1 'polypeptide(L)'
;MNILASKMIDFLSAPSKERANFLLEIYGRASEEKLLLYINTIKQFIEIFGDQPVVISRAPGRVNLRGNHIDTHGGFLNLISRDREIVVVSAPPKDGYLRGYN
;
A
#
# COMPACT_ATOMS: atom_id res chain seq x y z
N MET A 1 -2.17 -12.96 8.75
CA MET A 1 -3.04 -12.62 9.89
C MET A 1 -3.98 -11.53 9.41
N ASN A 2 -5.29 -11.77 9.31
CA ASN A 2 -6.22 -10.78 8.79
C ASN A 2 -6.71 -9.91 9.95
N ILE A 3 -6.39 -8.62 9.92
CA ILE A 3 -6.75 -7.63 10.95
C ILE A 3 -7.96 -6.84 10.43
N LEU A 4 -8.91 -6.50 11.30
CA LEU A 4 -10.03 -5.61 10.95
C LEU A 4 -9.53 -4.28 10.41
N ALA A 5 -10.21 -3.74 9.40
CA ALA A 5 -9.87 -2.47 8.77
C ALA A 5 -9.83 -1.32 9.81
N SER A 6 -10.81 -1.26 10.71
CA SER A 6 -10.86 -0.31 11.82
C SER A 6 -9.62 -0.39 12.73
N LYS A 7 -9.24 -1.59 13.16
CA LYS A 7 -8.05 -1.81 14.00
C LYS A 7 -6.76 -1.39 13.34
N MET A 8 -6.67 -1.49 12.01
CA MET A 8 -5.51 -1.00 11.27
C MET A 8 -5.46 0.54 11.26
N ILE A 9 -6.61 1.21 11.13
CA ILE A 9 -6.69 2.68 11.25
C ILE A 9 -6.23 3.11 12.64
N ASP A 10 -6.69 2.44 13.70
CA ASP A 10 -6.30 2.77 15.08
C ASP A 10 -4.78 2.65 15.27
N PHE A 11 -4.20 1.54 14.80
CA PHE A 11 -2.75 1.30 14.84
C PHE A 11 -1.95 2.38 14.11
N LEU A 12 -2.40 2.79 12.92
CA LEU A 12 -1.74 3.82 12.12
C LEU A 12 -1.93 5.22 12.71
N SER A 13 -3.09 5.50 13.27
CA SER A 13 -3.44 6.84 13.77
C SER A 13 -2.76 7.16 15.10
N ALA A 14 -2.55 6.17 15.98
CA ALA A 14 -1.94 6.37 17.29
C ALA A 14 -0.40 6.37 17.21
N PRO A 15 0.31 7.43 17.65
CA PRO A 15 1.75 7.42 17.77
C PRO A 15 2.24 6.34 18.75
N SER A 16 2.98 5.36 18.23
CA SER A 16 3.59 4.28 19.01
C SER A 16 4.94 3.89 18.42
N LYS A 17 5.77 3.21 19.22
CA LYS A 17 7.09 2.70 18.78
C LYS A 17 6.91 1.60 17.73
N GLU A 18 5.89 0.77 17.89
CA GLU A 18 5.52 -0.31 16.99
C GLU A 18 5.12 0.25 15.62
N ARG A 19 4.28 1.29 15.60
CA ARG A 19 3.93 2.00 14.36
C ARG A 19 5.15 2.63 13.70
N ALA A 20 6.01 3.30 14.48
CA ALA A 20 7.22 3.92 13.94
C ALA A 20 8.16 2.88 13.31
N ASN A 21 8.37 1.74 13.97
CA ASN A 21 9.19 0.64 13.45
C ASN A 21 8.57 0.04 12.18
N PHE A 22 7.26 -0.17 12.15
CA PHE A 22 6.55 -0.64 10.96
C PHE A 22 6.78 0.28 9.75
N LEU A 23 6.67 1.60 9.93
CA LEU A 23 6.91 2.56 8.85
C LEU A 23 8.39 2.64 8.46
N LEU A 24 9.30 2.52 9.42
CA LEU A 24 10.75 2.50 9.20
C LEU A 24 11.17 1.28 8.36
N GLU A 25 10.60 0.10 8.63
CA GLU A 25 10.88 -1.11 7.84
C GLU A 25 10.43 -0.99 6.38
N ILE A 26 9.31 -0.30 6.14
CA ILE A 26 8.68 -0.21 4.82
C ILE A 26 9.27 0.94 3.98
N TYR A 27 9.55 2.07 4.60
CA TYR A 27 9.93 3.31 3.90
C TYR A 27 11.32 3.82 4.27
N GLY A 28 11.94 3.32 5.34
CA GLY A 28 13.10 3.95 5.97
C GLY A 28 12.71 5.26 6.65
N ARG A 29 12.34 6.28 5.86
CA ARG A 29 11.77 7.53 6.36
C ARG A 29 10.40 7.73 5.73
N ALA A 30 9.35 7.36 6.44
CA ALA A 30 7.99 7.62 5.99
C ALA A 30 7.65 9.11 6.14
N SER A 31 7.06 9.71 5.11
CA SER A 31 6.41 11.01 5.22
C SER A 31 5.02 10.86 5.87
N GLU A 32 4.50 11.94 6.41
CA GLU A 32 3.11 12.00 6.91
C GLU A 32 2.10 11.68 5.80
N GLU A 33 2.42 12.03 4.54
CA GLU A 33 1.60 11.71 3.37
C GLU A 33 1.41 10.19 3.19
N LYS A 34 2.42 9.36 3.50
CA LYS A 34 2.27 7.90 3.43
C LYS A 34 1.29 7.38 4.46
N LEU A 35 1.35 7.92 5.67
CA LEU A 35 0.44 7.55 6.72
C LEU A 35 -1.01 7.89 6.34
N LEU A 36 -1.21 9.12 5.83
CA LEU A 36 -2.51 9.58 5.37
C LEU A 36 -3.03 8.77 4.19
N LEU A 37 -2.17 8.38 3.24
CA LEU A 37 -2.54 7.51 2.13
C LEU A 37 -3.16 6.21 2.64
N TYR A 38 -2.49 5.52 3.57
CA TYR A 38 -3.00 4.26 4.13
C TYR A 38 -4.32 4.47 4.86
N ILE A 39 -4.37 5.44 5.78
CA ILE A 39 -5.56 5.72 6.59
C ILE A 39 -6.76 6.04 5.69
N ASN A 40 -6.58 6.89 4.68
CA ASN A 40 -7.65 7.31 3.80
C ASN A 40 -8.14 6.17 2.90
N THR A 41 -7.24 5.35 2.36
CA THR A 41 -7.64 4.18 1.56
C THR A 41 -8.40 3.15 2.41
N ILE A 42 -7.99 2.91 3.66
CA ILE A 42 -8.72 2.01 4.56
C ILE A 42 -10.09 2.58 4.94
N LYS A 43 -10.18 3.90 5.18
CA LYS A 43 -11.47 4.57 5.45
C LYS A 43 -12.44 4.43 4.28
N GLN A 44 -11.99 4.68 3.05
CA GLN A 44 -12.81 4.48 1.85
C GLN A 44 -13.25 3.03 1.70
N PHE A 45 -12.36 2.07 1.99
CA PHE A 45 -12.72 0.66 1.99
C PHE A 45 -13.86 0.36 2.98
N ILE A 46 -13.78 0.88 4.21
CA ILE A 46 -14.83 0.68 5.22
C ILE A 46 -16.15 1.32 4.77
N GLU A 47 -16.11 2.51 4.19
CA GLU A 47 -17.30 3.21 3.69
C GLU A 47 -18.03 2.39 2.61
N ILE A 48 -17.28 1.78 1.69
CA ILE A 48 -17.86 1.06 0.54
C ILE A 48 -18.23 -0.39 0.89
N PHE A 49 -17.39 -1.08 1.67
CA PHE A 49 -17.48 -2.53 1.87
C PHE A 49 -17.79 -2.96 3.32
N GLY A 50 -17.82 -2.00 4.25
CA GLY A 50 -17.94 -2.23 5.68
C GLY A 50 -16.62 -2.62 6.35
N ASP A 51 -16.64 -2.63 7.69
CA ASP A 51 -15.49 -3.06 8.49
C ASP A 51 -15.37 -4.59 8.47
N GLN A 52 -14.25 -5.09 7.97
CA GLN A 52 -13.97 -6.52 7.85
C GLN A 52 -12.45 -6.75 7.86
N PRO A 53 -11.99 -8.00 8.03
CA PRO A 53 -10.57 -8.31 7.99
C PRO A 53 -9.97 -8.03 6.61
N VAL A 54 -8.90 -7.24 6.56
CA VAL A 54 -8.28 -6.79 5.31
C VAL A 54 -6.81 -7.20 5.18
N VAL A 55 -6.36 -7.21 3.94
CA VAL A 55 -4.95 -7.25 3.53
C VAL A 55 -4.65 -5.96 2.78
N ILE A 56 -3.54 -5.31 3.15
CA ILE A 56 -3.05 -4.10 2.51
C ILE A 56 -1.84 -4.47 1.65
N SER A 57 -1.90 -4.16 0.37
CA SER A 57 -0.80 -4.33 -0.57
C SER A 57 -0.34 -2.98 -1.10
N ARG A 58 0.96 -2.85 -1.36
CA ARG A 58 1.56 -1.65 -1.95
C ARG A 58 2.40 -1.99 -3.18
N ALA A 59 2.44 -1.07 -4.14
CA ALA A 59 3.32 -1.16 -5.31
C ALA A 59 3.88 0.23 -5.64
N PRO A 60 5.19 0.48 -5.45
CA PRO A 60 5.81 1.73 -5.87
C PRO A 60 5.95 1.78 -7.39
N GLY A 61 5.82 2.98 -7.94
CA GLY A 61 6.24 3.26 -9.31
C GLY A 61 7.76 3.19 -9.43
N ARG A 62 8.26 3.20 -10.67
CA ARG A 62 9.70 3.13 -10.96
C ARG A 62 10.13 4.14 -11.99
N VAL A 63 11.38 4.57 -11.90
CA VAL A 63 12.08 5.33 -12.94
C VAL A 63 13.14 4.45 -13.57
N ASN A 64 13.29 4.61 -14.89
CA ASN A 64 14.42 4.08 -15.62
C ASN A 64 15.53 5.13 -15.65
N LEU A 65 16.67 4.83 -15.02
CA LEU A 65 17.85 5.70 -15.06
C LEU A 65 18.63 5.50 -16.34
N ARG A 66 18.74 4.24 -16.81
CA ARG A 66 19.42 3.84 -18.06
C ARG A 66 18.93 2.48 -18.58
N GLY A 67 19.01 2.32 -19.90
CA GLY A 67 18.59 1.11 -20.61
C GLY A 67 17.14 1.22 -21.07
N ASN A 68 16.84 2.21 -21.92
CA ASN A 68 15.51 2.36 -22.52
C ASN A 68 15.39 1.46 -23.76
N HIS A 69 14.23 0.82 -23.94
CA HIS A 69 13.90 -0.03 -25.10
C HIS A 69 14.79 -1.26 -25.34
N ILE A 70 15.55 -1.69 -24.34
CA ILE A 70 16.43 -2.87 -24.41
C ILE A 70 15.98 -4.02 -23.49
N ASP A 71 14.90 -3.82 -22.75
CA ASP A 71 14.30 -4.76 -21.81
C ASP A 71 13.87 -6.07 -22.49
N THR A 72 13.36 -5.98 -23.71
CA THR A 72 12.94 -7.15 -24.50
C THR A 72 14.07 -7.83 -25.27
N HIS A 73 15.29 -7.26 -25.25
CA HIS A 73 16.44 -7.73 -26.04
C HIS A 73 17.58 -8.28 -25.16
N GLY A 74 17.31 -8.55 -23.88
CA GLY A 74 18.32 -9.07 -22.94
C GLY A 74 19.32 -8.03 -22.45
N GLY A 75 19.02 -6.74 -22.65
CA GLY A 75 19.86 -5.65 -22.16
C GLY A 75 19.74 -5.45 -20.65
N PHE A 76 20.78 -4.88 -20.03
CA PHE A 76 20.77 -4.53 -18.61
C PHE A 76 20.01 -3.23 -18.35
N LEU A 77 19.14 -3.24 -17.34
CA LEU A 77 18.36 -2.07 -16.92
C LEU A 77 18.91 -1.51 -15.62
N ASN A 78 18.89 -0.19 -15.49
CA ASN A 78 19.15 0.49 -14.23
C ASN A 78 17.87 1.17 -13.76
N LEU A 79 17.09 0.46 -12.95
CA LEU A 79 15.80 0.91 -12.44
C LEU A 79 15.90 1.29 -10.97
N ILE A 80 15.10 2.27 -10.56
CA ILE A 80 14.91 2.60 -9.14
C ILE A 80 13.43 2.85 -8.85
N SER A 81 12.96 2.35 -7.71
CA SER A 81 11.63 2.66 -7.21
C SER A 81 11.53 4.13 -6.82
N ARG A 82 10.41 4.76 -7.18
CA ARG A 82 10.06 6.10 -6.69
C ARG A 82 9.14 5.97 -5.50
N ASP A 83 9.06 7.07 -4.75
CA ASP A 83 8.17 7.17 -3.60
C ASP A 83 6.68 7.12 -3.98
N ARG A 84 6.28 7.60 -5.17
CA ARG A 84 4.89 7.51 -5.65
C ARG A 84 4.48 6.04 -5.81
N GLU A 85 3.34 5.67 -5.25
CA GLU A 85 2.89 4.28 -5.18
C GLU A 85 1.37 4.15 -5.27
N ILE A 86 0.93 2.91 -5.44
CA ILE A 86 -0.47 2.49 -5.33
C ILE A 86 -0.59 1.65 -4.06
N VAL A 87 -1.64 1.93 -3.28
CA VAL A 87 -2.04 1.14 -2.11
C VAL A 87 -3.41 0.53 -2.38
N VAL A 88 -3.54 -0.76 -2.12
CA VAL A 88 -4.80 -1.51 -2.28
C VAL A 88 -5.17 -2.14 -0.95
N VAL A 89 -6.40 -1.89 -0.50
CA VAL A 89 -7.02 -2.55 0.64
C VAL A 89 -8.02 -3.57 0.10
N SER A 90 -7.87 -4.83 0.49
CA SER A 90 -8.64 -5.93 -0.06
C SER A 90 -9.11 -6.90 1.02
N ALA A 91 -10.24 -7.56 0.79
CA ALA A 91 -10.75 -8.65 1.60
C ALA A 91 -11.27 -9.78 0.70
N PRO A 92 -11.37 -11.02 1.18
CA PRO A 92 -12.00 -12.11 0.44
C PRO A 92 -13.43 -11.73 -0.01
N PRO A 93 -13.83 -12.08 -1.24
CA PRO A 93 -15.17 -11.77 -1.74
C PRO A 93 -16.24 -12.54 -0.96
N LYS A 94 -17.36 -11.87 -0.65
CA LYS A 94 -18.48 -12.47 0.11
C LYS A 94 -19.36 -13.37 -0.75
N ASP A 95 -19.46 -13.10 -2.05
CA ASP A 95 -20.42 -13.70 -2.98
C ASP A 95 -19.77 -14.17 -4.29
N GLY A 96 -18.45 -14.38 -4.28
CA GLY A 96 -17.68 -14.86 -5.45
C GLY A 96 -17.41 -13.80 -6.52
N TYR A 97 -17.92 -12.58 -6.37
CA TYR A 97 -17.66 -11.47 -7.30
C TYR A 97 -16.55 -10.55 -6.79
N LEU A 98 -15.64 -10.18 -7.69
CA LEU A 98 -14.65 -9.14 -7.44
C LEU A 98 -15.27 -7.76 -7.68
N ARG A 99 -15.11 -6.85 -6.72
CA ARG A 99 -15.51 -5.45 -6.83
C ARG A 99 -14.30 -4.57 -6.49
N GLY A 100 -14.04 -3.57 -7.33
CA GLY A 100 -12.92 -2.65 -7.16
C GLY A 100 -13.36 -1.20 -7.32
N TYR A 101 -12.73 -0.31 -6.55
CA TYR A 101 -12.99 1.13 -6.53
C TYR A 101 -11.65 1.86 -6.44
N ASN A 102 -11.62 3.13 -6.88
CA ASN A 102 -10.44 3.98 -6.94
C ASN A 102 -10.62 5.30 -6.18
#